data_AF-A0A8T2NJY2-F1
#
_entry.id   AF-A0A8T2NJY2-F1
#
_cell.length_a   1.000
_cell.length_b   1.000
_cell.length_c   1.000
_cell.angle_alpha   90.00
_cell.angle_beta   90.00
_cell.angle_gamma   90.00
#
_symmetry.space_group_name_H-M   'P 1'
#
loop_
_entity.id
_entity.type
_entity.pdbx_description
1 polymer ?
#
loop_
_entity_poly.entity_id
_entity_poly.type
_entity_poly.pdbx_seq_one_letter_code
_entity_poly.pdbx_strand_id
1 'polypeptide(L)'
;MQRNKQVAMGRKKFNMDPKKGIQFLIENDLLKNTCEDIAQFLYKGEGLNKTAIGDYLGERDEFNIQVLHAFVELHEFTDLNLVQALRQFLWSFRLPGEAQKIDRMMEAFAQRYCQCNPGVFQSTDTCYILSFAIIMLNTSLHNPNVKDKPTVERFISMNRGINDGGDLPEELLRNLYESIKNEPFKIPEDDGNDLTHTFFNPDREGWLLKLGEWKQDQDHMDDTGSKGPAVLVLEGRSPGRYVHLFSSPCRRPARGGVEVTGNAKEDSVVLWAGVETFREMGRWRNTLSRYSSKPEQRPSFVRGRVKTWKRRWFILTDNCLYYFEYTTDKEPRGIIPLENLSIREVEDKKPNCFELFIPDNKDQVIKACKTEADGRVVEGNHTFYRISAPTTEEKDEDPFYEMLAARKKKVSSMKRH
;
A
#
# COMPACT_ATOMS: atom_id res chain seq x y z
N MET A 1 1.49 -14.05 48.60
CA MET A 1 1.94 -15.15 47.72
C MET A 1 0.90 -15.60 46.70
N GLN A 2 -0.37 -15.79 47.06
CA GLN A 2 -1.41 -16.29 46.14
C GLN A 2 -1.81 -15.27 45.05
N ARG A 3 -2.03 -13.99 45.43
CA ARG A 3 -2.32 -12.89 44.47
C ARG A 3 -1.25 -12.75 43.38
N ASN A 4 0.03 -12.73 43.76
CA ASN A 4 1.15 -12.62 42.79
C ASN A 4 1.20 -13.81 41.82
N LYS A 5 0.87 -15.03 42.28
CA LYS A 5 0.76 -16.21 41.40
C LYS A 5 -0.39 -16.08 40.40
N GLN A 6 -1.54 -15.55 40.83
CA GLN A 6 -2.68 -15.33 39.94
C GLN A 6 -2.38 -14.23 38.91
N VAL A 7 -1.72 -13.13 39.31
CA VAL A 7 -1.29 -12.07 38.38
C VAL A 7 -0.33 -12.64 37.34
N ALA A 8 0.68 -13.41 37.75
CA ALA A 8 1.60 -14.06 36.82
C ALA A 8 0.88 -15.02 35.85
N MET A 9 -0.11 -15.77 36.34
CA MET A 9 -0.95 -16.64 35.51
C MET A 9 -1.80 -15.83 34.51
N GLY A 10 -2.37 -14.71 34.93
CA GLY A 10 -3.14 -13.81 34.08
C GLY A 10 -2.29 -13.19 32.96
N ARG A 11 -1.07 -12.74 33.28
CA ARG A 11 -0.08 -12.27 32.28
C ARG A 11 0.28 -13.37 31.28
N LYS A 12 0.55 -14.59 31.76
CA LYS A 12 0.81 -15.74 30.87
C LYS A 12 -0.38 -16.03 29.95
N LYS A 13 -1.61 -15.98 30.47
CA LYS A 13 -2.83 -16.15 29.67
C LYS A 13 -2.98 -15.04 28.63
N PHE A 14 -2.72 -13.78 29.01
CA PHE A 14 -2.76 -12.64 28.10
C PHE A 14 -1.79 -12.84 26.92
N ASN A 15 -0.55 -13.24 27.20
CA ASN A 15 0.46 -13.45 26.16
C ASN A 15 0.11 -14.60 25.19
N MET A 16 -0.81 -15.49 25.55
CA MET A 16 -1.32 -16.55 24.66
C MET A 16 -2.63 -16.15 23.96
N ASP A 17 -3.50 -15.44 24.66
CA ASP A 17 -4.80 -14.98 24.18
C ASP A 17 -5.18 -13.72 24.99
N PRO A 18 -5.01 -12.51 24.42
CA PRO A 18 -5.20 -11.25 25.13
C PRO A 18 -6.59 -11.12 25.78
N LYS A 19 -7.64 -11.53 25.04
CA LYS A 19 -9.03 -11.43 25.48
C LYS A 19 -9.29 -12.34 26.68
N LYS A 20 -8.82 -13.59 26.64
CA LYS A 20 -8.93 -14.52 27.78
C LYS A 20 -8.06 -14.12 28.96
N GLY A 21 -6.89 -13.51 28.72
CA GLY A 21 -6.02 -13.00 29.78
C GLY A 21 -6.67 -11.87 30.57
N ILE A 22 -7.23 -10.89 29.87
CA ILE A 22 -7.98 -9.78 30.50
C ILE A 22 -9.19 -10.31 31.25
N GLN A 23 -9.97 -11.20 30.62
CA GLN A 23 -11.15 -11.80 31.26
C GLN A 23 -10.78 -12.53 32.56
N PHE A 24 -9.71 -13.34 32.55
CA PHE A 24 -9.23 -14.02 33.75
C PHE A 24 -8.82 -13.04 34.87
N LEU A 25 -8.14 -11.95 34.52
CA LEU A 25 -7.74 -10.94 35.51
C LEU A 25 -8.96 -10.21 36.11
N ILE A 26 -10.00 -9.98 35.32
CA ILE A 26 -11.27 -9.40 35.77
C ILE A 26 -12.01 -10.35 36.71
N GLU A 27 -12.19 -11.61 36.31
CA GLU A 27 -12.91 -12.63 37.09
C GLU A 27 -12.24 -12.96 38.44
N ASN A 28 -10.95 -12.66 38.59
CA ASN A 28 -10.20 -12.88 39.82
C ASN A 28 -9.99 -11.58 40.64
N ASP A 29 -10.71 -10.49 40.34
CA ASP A 29 -10.60 -9.19 41.02
C ASP A 29 -9.17 -8.61 41.01
N LEU A 30 -8.42 -8.89 39.94
CA LEU A 30 -7.06 -8.40 39.72
C LEU A 30 -6.99 -7.21 38.76
N LEU A 31 -8.03 -7.02 37.94
CA LEU A 31 -8.17 -5.92 36.99
C LEU A 31 -9.65 -5.50 36.94
N LYS A 32 -9.92 -4.20 36.90
CA LYS A 32 -11.30 -3.71 36.74
C LYS A 32 -11.71 -3.76 35.26
N ASN A 33 -12.99 -3.99 35.01
CA ASN A 33 -13.55 -4.03 33.66
C ASN A 33 -13.93 -2.63 33.16
N THR A 34 -12.95 -1.73 33.07
CA THR A 34 -13.08 -0.37 32.51
C THR A 34 -12.00 -0.17 31.46
N CYS A 35 -12.25 0.70 30.47
CA CYS A 35 -11.26 0.91 29.42
C CYS A 35 -9.98 1.57 29.98
N GLU A 36 -10.09 2.45 30.97
CA GLU A 36 -8.97 3.14 31.60
C GLU A 36 -8.09 2.18 32.42
N ASP A 37 -8.68 1.30 33.24
CA ASP A 37 -7.90 0.36 34.05
C ASP A 37 -7.18 -0.68 33.15
N ILE A 38 -7.83 -1.13 32.08
CA ILE A 38 -7.22 -2.05 31.10
C ILE A 38 -6.12 -1.32 30.32
N ALA A 39 -6.36 -0.10 29.83
CA ALA A 39 -5.34 0.71 29.16
C ALA A 39 -4.12 0.92 30.06
N GLN A 40 -4.32 1.23 31.34
CA GLN A 40 -3.25 1.41 32.30
C GLN A 40 -2.46 0.12 32.56
N PHE A 41 -3.14 -1.03 32.58
CA PHE A 41 -2.51 -2.35 32.68
C PHE A 41 -1.63 -2.64 31.46
N LEU A 42 -2.15 -2.40 30.24
CA LEU A 42 -1.42 -2.58 28.99
C LEU A 42 -0.22 -1.63 28.90
N TYR A 43 -0.40 -0.36 29.29
CA TYR A 43 0.64 0.67 29.24
C TYR A 43 1.80 0.36 30.20
N LYS A 44 1.51 -0.15 31.40
CA LYS A 44 2.55 -0.62 32.33
C LYS A 44 3.35 -1.79 31.76
N GLY A 45 2.70 -2.67 30.98
CA GLY A 45 3.35 -3.71 30.18
C GLY A 45 4.18 -4.75 30.95
N GLU A 46 4.10 -4.79 32.28
CA GLU A 46 5.01 -5.59 33.10
C GLU A 46 4.77 -7.09 32.87
N GLY A 47 5.71 -7.76 32.19
CA GLY A 47 5.61 -9.18 31.84
C GLY A 47 4.58 -9.50 30.75
N LEU A 48 4.14 -8.49 30.00
CA LEU A 48 3.26 -8.66 28.84
C LEU A 48 4.07 -8.69 27.54
N ASN A 49 3.66 -9.57 26.63
CA ASN A 49 4.19 -9.59 25.28
C ASN A 49 3.63 -8.38 24.51
N LYS A 50 4.51 -7.63 23.83
CA LYS A 50 4.12 -6.37 23.19
C LYS A 50 3.42 -6.54 21.85
N THR A 51 3.62 -7.66 21.17
CA THR A 51 2.81 -8.07 20.02
C THR A 51 1.37 -8.33 20.44
N ALA A 52 1.17 -9.07 21.54
CA ALA A 52 -0.15 -9.33 22.12
C ALA A 52 -0.89 -8.05 22.55
N ILE A 53 -0.16 -7.03 23.03
CA ILE A 53 -0.71 -5.69 23.30
C ILE A 53 -1.21 -5.04 22.00
N GLY A 54 -0.36 -5.00 20.97
CA GLY A 54 -0.72 -4.42 19.67
C GLY A 54 -1.91 -5.12 19.01
N ASP A 55 -1.96 -6.45 19.08
CA ASP A 55 -3.07 -7.24 18.55
C ASP A 55 -4.40 -6.88 19.21
N TYR A 56 -4.41 -6.75 20.55
CA TYR A 56 -5.60 -6.40 21.33
C TYR A 56 -6.05 -4.97 21.08
N LEU A 57 -5.12 -4.01 21.11
CA LEU A 57 -5.43 -2.58 20.87
C LEU A 57 -5.90 -2.34 19.43
N GLY A 58 -5.39 -3.12 18.48
CA GLY A 58 -5.74 -3.04 17.07
C GLY A 58 -7.10 -3.64 16.72
N GLU A 59 -7.79 -4.36 17.62
CA GLU A 59 -9.08 -4.97 17.32
C GLU A 59 -10.17 -3.94 16.97
N ARG A 60 -11.19 -4.38 16.21
CA ARG A 60 -12.32 -3.52 15.80
C ARG A 60 -13.48 -3.49 16.81
N ASP A 61 -13.40 -4.32 17.84
CA ASP A 61 -14.42 -4.39 18.89
C ASP A 61 -14.52 -3.01 19.57
N GLU A 62 -15.75 -2.50 19.80
CA GLU A 62 -15.98 -1.13 20.31
C GLU A 62 -15.27 -0.88 21.64
N PHE A 63 -15.24 -1.89 22.53
CA PHE A 63 -14.51 -1.81 23.79
C PHE A 63 -12.99 -1.72 23.60
N ASN A 64 -12.43 -2.44 22.63
CA ASN A 64 -11.01 -2.36 22.29
C ASN A 64 -10.63 -0.98 21.73
N ILE A 65 -11.53 -0.37 20.95
CA ILE A 65 -11.36 1.01 20.46
C ILE A 65 -11.32 2.00 21.63
N GLN A 66 -12.22 1.86 22.61
CA GLN A 66 -12.20 2.68 23.82
C GLN A 66 -10.91 2.49 24.63
N VAL A 67 -10.43 1.25 24.78
CA VAL A 67 -9.15 0.94 25.42
C VAL A 67 -7.99 1.57 24.65
N LEU A 68 -8.00 1.54 23.32
CA LEU A 68 -6.98 2.19 22.49
C LEU A 68 -6.94 3.70 22.75
N HIS A 69 -8.07 4.39 22.73
CA HIS A 69 -8.11 5.82 23.03
C HIS A 69 -7.56 6.13 24.43
N ALA A 70 -8.03 5.42 25.46
CA ALA A 70 -7.49 5.56 26.82
C ALA A 70 -5.98 5.25 26.89
N PHE A 71 -5.49 4.28 26.11
CA PHE A 71 -4.08 3.92 26.06
C PHE A 71 -3.22 5.01 25.41
N VAL A 72 -3.70 5.64 24.33
CA VAL A 72 -2.97 6.75 23.69
C VAL A 72 -2.99 7.99 24.59
N GLU A 73 -4.07 8.22 25.35
CA GLU A 73 -4.16 9.32 26.32
C GLU A 73 -3.10 9.23 27.44
N LEU A 74 -2.66 8.02 27.81
CA LEU A 74 -1.57 7.81 28.77
C LEU A 74 -0.19 8.24 28.24
N HIS A 75 -0.07 8.56 26.95
CA HIS A 75 1.15 9.09 26.38
C HIS A 75 1.17 10.64 26.44
N GLU A 76 2.24 11.18 27.01
CA GLU A 76 2.48 12.63 27.12
C GLU A 76 3.29 13.13 25.92
N PHE A 77 2.60 13.62 24.89
CA PHE A 77 3.23 14.12 23.67
C PHE A 77 3.48 15.63 23.64
N THR A 78 3.09 16.36 24.69
CA THR A 78 3.26 17.82 24.77
C THR A 78 4.74 18.19 24.65
N ASP A 79 5.03 19.19 23.82
CA ASP A 79 6.39 19.71 23.56
C ASP A 79 7.36 18.70 22.92
N LEU A 80 6.88 17.51 22.53
CA LEU A 80 7.65 16.55 21.76
C LEU A 80 7.45 16.78 20.27
N ASN A 81 8.51 16.68 19.49
CA ASN A 81 8.38 16.58 18.04
C ASN A 81 7.81 15.20 17.63
N LEU A 82 7.35 15.10 16.38
CA LEU A 82 6.66 13.91 15.90
C LEU A 82 7.50 12.62 16.00
N VAL A 83 8.81 12.69 15.75
CA VAL A 83 9.70 11.53 15.90
C VAL A 83 9.82 11.10 17.37
N GLN A 84 9.95 12.04 18.31
CA GLN A 84 10.02 11.74 19.74
C GLN A 84 8.73 11.09 20.24
N ALA A 85 7.57 11.61 19.83
CA ALA A 85 6.28 11.03 20.14
C ALA A 85 6.12 9.62 19.56
N LEU A 86 6.52 9.41 18.29
CA LEU A 86 6.52 8.09 17.65
C LEU A 86 7.42 7.09 18.38
N ARG A 87 8.61 7.51 18.84
CA ARG A 87 9.50 6.65 19.62
C ARG A 87 8.86 6.18 20.92
N GLN A 88 8.19 7.09 21.65
CA GLN A 88 7.49 6.71 22.87
C GLN A 88 6.33 5.77 22.58
N PHE A 89 5.53 6.09 21.57
CA PHE A 89 4.35 5.30 21.20
C PHE A 89 4.71 3.88 20.75
N LEU A 90 5.66 3.76 19.81
CA LEU A 90 6.12 2.48 19.25
C LEU A 90 6.99 1.67 20.23
N TRP A 91 7.40 2.26 21.36
CA TRP A 91 8.03 1.51 22.43
C TRP A 91 7.01 0.74 23.27
N SER A 92 5.76 1.21 23.36
CA SER A 92 4.75 0.65 24.26
C SER A 92 4.13 -0.66 23.77
N PHE A 93 4.20 -0.94 22.47
CA PHE A 93 3.62 -2.14 21.83
C PHE A 93 4.34 -2.45 20.50
N ARG A 94 4.05 -3.59 19.86
CA ARG A 94 4.44 -3.84 18.46
C ARG A 94 3.25 -3.65 17.55
N LEU A 95 3.46 -2.95 16.43
CA LEU A 95 2.41 -2.77 15.45
C LEU A 95 1.98 -4.12 14.87
N PRO A 96 0.66 -4.36 14.74
CA PRO A 96 0.12 -5.57 14.12
C PRO A 96 0.45 -5.62 12.62
N GLY A 97 0.38 -6.81 12.02
CA GLY A 97 0.65 -6.99 10.60
C GLY A 97 -0.51 -6.59 9.68
N GLU A 98 -1.75 -6.56 10.19
CA GLU A 98 -2.91 -6.23 9.37
C GLU A 98 -3.08 -4.71 9.19
N ALA A 99 -3.11 -4.25 7.95
CA ALA A 99 -3.23 -2.83 7.59
C ALA A 99 -4.38 -2.10 8.31
N GLN A 100 -5.54 -2.74 8.47
CA GLN A 100 -6.70 -2.15 9.16
C GLN A 100 -6.47 -1.92 10.66
N LYS A 101 -5.62 -2.75 11.30
CA LYS A 101 -5.26 -2.56 12.70
C LYS A 101 -4.23 -1.43 12.85
N ILE A 102 -3.21 -1.42 11.97
CA ILE A 102 -2.21 -0.34 11.91
C ILE A 102 -2.90 1.02 11.72
N ASP A 103 -3.83 1.11 10.76
CA ASP A 103 -4.59 2.32 10.47
C ASP A 103 -5.28 2.90 11.72
N ARG A 104 -6.03 2.06 12.45
CA ARG A 104 -6.68 2.47 13.71
C ARG A 104 -5.71 3.03 14.74
N MET A 105 -4.57 2.35 14.94
CA MET A 105 -3.58 2.75 15.93
C MET A 105 -2.89 4.06 15.55
N MET A 106 -2.55 4.23 14.28
CA MET A 106 -1.88 5.44 13.79
C MET A 106 -2.83 6.64 13.71
N GLU A 107 -4.12 6.43 13.41
CA GLU A 107 -5.15 7.46 13.48
C GLU A 107 -5.34 7.95 14.93
N ALA A 108 -5.46 7.04 15.91
CA ALA A 108 -5.54 7.40 17.32
C ALA A 108 -4.29 8.17 17.81
N PHE A 109 -3.10 7.75 17.38
CA PHE A 109 -1.85 8.45 17.65
C PHE A 109 -1.84 9.87 17.08
N ALA A 110 -2.19 10.04 15.80
CA ALA A 110 -2.20 11.34 15.14
C ALA A 110 -3.18 12.31 15.80
N GLN A 111 -4.37 11.82 16.17
CA GLN A 111 -5.36 12.61 16.92
C GLN A 111 -4.79 13.10 18.24
N ARG A 112 -4.19 12.20 19.04
CA ARG A 112 -3.58 12.57 20.32
C ARG A 112 -2.42 13.56 20.14
N TYR A 113 -1.54 13.34 19.18
CA TYR A 113 -0.39 14.22 18.94
C TYR A 113 -0.85 15.65 18.62
N CYS A 114 -1.84 15.81 17.73
CA CYS A 114 -2.40 17.12 17.39
C CYS A 114 -3.11 17.80 18.56
N GLN A 115 -3.76 17.03 19.45
CA GLN A 115 -4.36 17.57 20.67
C GLN A 115 -3.30 18.11 21.65
N CYS A 116 -2.17 17.40 21.79
CA CYS A 116 -1.07 17.82 22.66
C CYS A 116 -0.24 18.98 22.06
N ASN A 117 -0.19 19.10 20.74
CA ASN A 117 0.65 20.06 20.01
C ASN A 117 -0.18 20.88 19.01
N PRO A 118 -1.11 21.73 19.49
CA PRO A 118 -2.00 22.49 18.61
C PRO A 118 -1.20 23.46 17.73
N GLY A 119 -1.58 23.54 16.45
CA GLY A 119 -0.97 24.47 15.48
C GLY A 119 0.29 23.97 14.78
N VAL A 120 0.84 22.80 15.15
CA VAL A 120 1.98 22.20 14.44
C VAL A 120 1.56 21.69 13.05
N PHE A 121 0.39 21.06 12.96
CA PHE A 121 -0.19 20.54 11.71
C PHE A 121 -1.57 21.14 11.48
N GLN A 122 -1.96 21.36 10.22
CA GLN A 122 -3.29 21.89 9.87
C GLN A 122 -4.41 20.87 10.12
N SER A 123 -4.10 19.58 9.96
CA SER A 123 -5.05 18.48 10.10
C SER A 123 -4.43 17.26 10.75
N THR A 124 -5.27 16.42 11.36
CA THR A 124 -4.88 15.08 11.82
C THR A 124 -4.35 14.24 10.65
N ASP A 125 -4.95 14.36 9.47
CA ASP A 125 -4.51 13.68 8.25
C ASP A 125 -3.05 14.04 7.91
N THR A 126 -2.65 15.31 8.04
CA THR A 126 -1.25 15.73 7.86
C THR A 126 -0.31 15.00 8.83
N CYS A 127 -0.67 14.96 10.12
CA CYS A 127 0.12 14.28 11.15
C CYS A 127 0.22 12.77 10.88
N TYR A 128 -0.90 12.15 10.50
CA TYR A 128 -0.99 10.74 10.16
C TYR A 128 -0.08 10.40 8.98
N ILE A 129 -0.22 11.09 7.83
CA ILE A 129 0.56 10.80 6.63
C ILE A 129 2.05 11.03 6.88
N LEU A 130 2.41 12.12 7.58
CA LEU A 130 3.81 12.39 7.91
C LEU A 130 4.40 11.33 8.86
N SER A 131 3.59 10.77 9.77
CA SER A 131 4.03 9.68 10.65
C SER A 131 4.42 8.44 9.86
N PHE A 132 3.64 8.06 8.85
CA PHE A 132 4.02 6.98 7.92
C PHE A 132 5.29 7.36 7.15
N ALA A 133 5.39 8.57 6.60
CA ALA A 133 6.59 9.01 5.89
C ALA A 133 7.86 8.92 6.76
N ILE A 134 7.77 9.18 8.07
CA ILE A 134 8.87 9.03 9.03
C ILE A 134 9.21 7.54 9.26
N ILE A 135 8.22 6.67 9.41
CA ILE A 135 8.44 5.22 9.51
C ILE A 135 9.10 4.68 8.24
N MET A 136 8.70 5.19 7.08
CA MET A 136 9.32 4.89 5.78
C MET A 136 10.74 5.39 5.63
N LEU A 137 11.00 6.57 6.18
CA LEU A 137 12.35 7.10 6.26
C LEU A 137 13.25 6.20 7.12
N ASN A 138 12.76 5.69 8.25
CA ASN A 138 13.53 4.80 9.13
C ASN A 138 14.03 3.57 8.38
N THR A 139 13.15 2.85 7.69
CA THR A 139 13.56 1.68 6.89
C THR A 139 14.51 2.09 5.79
N SER A 140 14.23 3.18 5.08
CA SER A 140 15.08 3.61 3.96
C SER A 140 16.50 3.99 4.40
N LEU A 141 16.69 4.52 5.61
CA LEU A 141 18.00 4.91 6.13
C LEU A 141 18.76 3.75 6.79
N HIS A 142 18.06 2.83 7.45
CA HIS A 142 18.67 1.87 8.37
C HIS A 142 18.63 0.42 7.92
N ASN A 143 17.72 0.03 7.02
CA ASN A 143 17.71 -1.32 6.48
C ASN A 143 18.91 -1.51 5.51
N PRO A 144 19.83 -2.46 5.78
CA PRO A 144 21.02 -2.68 4.94
C PRO A 144 20.72 -3.07 3.49
N ASN A 145 19.53 -3.63 3.23
CA ASN A 145 19.10 -3.99 1.88
C ASN A 145 18.75 -2.75 1.04
N VAL A 146 18.54 -1.59 1.67
CA VAL A 146 18.24 -0.34 0.97
C VAL A 146 19.54 0.38 0.61
N LYS A 147 19.87 0.38 -0.68
CA LYS A 147 21.12 0.97 -1.17
C LYS A 147 21.03 2.49 -1.40
N ASP A 148 19.89 2.99 -1.87
CA ASP A 148 19.69 4.42 -2.11
C ASP A 148 19.03 5.06 -0.89
N LYS A 149 19.88 5.64 -0.03
CA LYS A 149 19.44 6.33 1.17
C LYS A 149 19.01 7.75 0.81
N PRO A 150 17.77 8.16 1.09
CA PRO A 150 17.30 9.51 0.78
C PRO A 150 18.17 10.56 1.47
N THR A 151 18.47 11.67 0.79
CA THR A 151 19.01 12.86 1.46
C THR A 151 17.89 13.62 2.18
N VAL A 152 18.25 14.56 3.04
CA VAL A 152 17.29 15.44 3.72
C VAL A 152 16.52 16.32 2.72
N GLU A 153 17.18 16.82 1.68
CA GLU A 153 16.53 17.59 0.61
C GLU A 153 15.49 16.74 -0.13
N ARG A 154 15.80 15.45 -0.37
CA ARG A 154 14.85 14.51 -0.95
C ARG A 154 13.65 14.33 -0.02
N PHE A 155 13.87 14.05 1.26
CA PHE A 155 12.78 13.91 2.23
C PHE A 155 11.88 15.16 2.30
N ILE A 156 12.46 16.37 2.28
CA ILE A 156 11.70 17.63 2.22
C ILE A 156 10.86 17.70 0.94
N SER A 157 11.48 17.44 -0.22
CA SER A 157 10.79 17.51 -1.52
C SER A 157 9.62 16.53 -1.63
N MET A 158 9.73 15.35 -1.01
CA MET A 158 8.72 14.31 -1.05
C MET A 158 7.48 14.63 -0.20
N ASN A 159 7.66 15.43 0.86
CA ASN A 159 6.58 15.85 1.75
C ASN A 159 6.01 17.22 1.37
N ARG A 160 6.24 17.71 0.14
CA ARG A 160 5.62 18.95 -0.36
C ARG A 160 4.12 18.80 -0.54
N GLY A 161 3.38 19.82 -0.13
CA GLY A 161 1.92 19.89 -0.16
C GLY A 161 1.21 19.01 0.87
N ILE A 162 1.94 18.41 1.84
CA ILE A 162 1.37 17.47 2.81
C ILE A 162 0.44 18.14 3.83
N ASN A 163 0.59 19.46 4.05
CA ASN A 163 -0.12 20.22 5.05
C ASN A 163 -1.39 20.84 4.45
N ASP A 164 -2.36 20.00 4.11
CA ASP A 164 -3.61 20.37 3.40
C ASP A 164 -3.38 21.16 2.10
N GLY A 165 -2.38 20.74 1.31
CA GLY A 165 -1.97 21.38 0.06
C GLY A 165 -0.85 22.41 0.22
N GLY A 166 -0.52 22.81 1.45
CA GLY A 166 0.65 23.62 1.78
C GLY A 166 1.89 22.80 2.17
N ASP A 167 3.02 23.48 2.28
CA ASP A 167 4.28 22.88 2.74
C ASP A 167 4.45 23.02 4.26
N LEU A 168 5.09 22.03 4.89
CA LEU A 168 5.57 22.15 6.26
C LEU A 168 6.88 22.94 6.31
N PRO A 169 7.23 23.57 7.45
CA PRO A 169 8.51 24.26 7.61
C PRO A 169 9.68 23.33 7.29
N GLU A 170 10.62 23.76 6.44
CA GLU A 170 11.77 22.93 6.04
C GLU A 170 12.63 22.52 7.25
N GLU A 171 12.77 23.42 8.23
CA GLU A 171 13.51 23.15 9.47
C GLU A 171 12.86 22.02 10.29
N LEU A 172 11.52 21.98 10.35
CA LEU A 172 10.79 20.89 11.00
C LEU A 172 11.11 19.55 10.33
N LEU A 173 10.98 19.47 9.01
CA LEU A 173 11.25 18.24 8.24
C LEU A 173 12.73 17.81 8.35
N ARG A 174 13.66 18.77 8.35
CA ARG A 174 15.09 18.54 8.57
C ARG A 174 15.36 17.95 9.95
N ASN A 175 14.74 18.49 10.99
CA ASN A 175 14.90 17.99 12.37
C ASN A 175 14.35 16.58 12.53
N LEU A 176 13.20 16.27 11.91
CA LEU A 176 12.62 14.92 11.90
C LEU A 176 13.55 13.94 11.17
N TYR A 177 14.09 14.34 10.01
CA TYR A 177 15.01 13.51 9.23
C TYR A 177 16.30 13.20 10.00
N GLU A 178 16.97 14.21 10.54
CA GLU A 178 18.23 14.00 11.26
C GLU A 178 18.01 13.19 12.55
N SER A 179 16.85 13.35 13.22
CA SER A 179 16.52 12.52 14.38
C SER A 179 16.44 11.03 14.02
N ILE A 180 15.75 10.68 12.92
CA ILE A 180 15.69 9.29 12.46
C ILE A 180 17.07 8.81 12.00
N LYS A 181 17.79 9.61 11.21
CA LYS A 181 19.12 9.25 10.71
C LYS A 181 20.13 8.98 11.83
N ASN A 182 20.06 9.74 12.92
CA ASN A 182 20.97 9.58 14.06
C ASN A 182 20.62 8.36 14.93
N GLU A 183 19.34 8.05 15.10
CA GLU A 183 18.91 6.89 15.90
C GLU A 183 17.71 6.20 15.22
N PRO A 184 17.80 4.92 14.82
CA PRO A 184 16.64 4.20 14.30
C PRO A 184 15.56 4.04 15.38
N PHE A 185 14.32 3.76 14.97
CA PHE A 185 13.30 3.34 15.92
C PHE A 185 13.76 2.07 16.65
N LYS A 186 13.70 2.10 17.98
CA LYS A 186 13.92 0.91 18.80
C LYS A 186 12.59 0.19 18.96
N ILE A 187 12.52 -1.04 18.47
CA ILE A 187 11.35 -1.88 18.71
C ILE A 187 11.68 -2.86 19.82
N PRO A 188 10.83 -2.97 20.84
CA PRO A 188 11.04 -3.94 21.89
C PRO A 188 11.01 -5.37 21.35
N GLU A 189 12.06 -6.14 21.62
CA GLU A 189 12.31 -7.49 21.13
C GLU A 189 11.38 -8.53 21.78
N ASP A 190 10.57 -9.25 21.00
CA ASP A 190 9.82 -10.43 21.45
C ASP A 190 9.89 -11.60 20.44
N ASP A 191 10.05 -11.34 19.13
CA ASP A 191 10.07 -12.40 18.08
C ASP A 191 10.89 -12.09 16.81
N GLY A 192 11.57 -10.94 16.72
CA GLY A 192 12.42 -10.57 15.57
C GLY A 192 11.71 -9.93 14.38
N ASN A 193 10.39 -9.72 14.41
CA ASN A 193 9.64 -9.08 13.31
C ASN A 193 9.69 -7.53 13.38
N ASP A 194 10.79 -6.93 12.93
CA ASP A 194 11.05 -5.48 12.95
C ASP A 194 10.04 -4.64 12.11
N LEU A 195 9.95 -3.32 12.34
CA LEU A 195 9.12 -2.32 11.62
C LEU A 195 9.35 -2.41 10.11
N THR A 196 10.56 -2.79 9.72
CA THR A 196 10.95 -3.05 8.34
C THR A 196 10.09 -4.13 7.69
N HIS A 197 9.70 -5.16 8.43
CA HIS A 197 8.83 -6.25 7.95
C HIS A 197 7.35 -5.86 8.00
N THR A 198 6.93 -5.02 8.95
CA THR A 198 5.53 -4.57 9.09
C THR A 198 5.08 -3.62 7.98
N PHE A 199 5.97 -2.77 7.47
CA PHE A 199 5.62 -1.68 6.55
C PHE A 199 6.22 -1.79 5.14
N PHE A 200 7.23 -2.64 4.91
CA PHE A 200 8.00 -2.63 3.66
C PHE A 200 8.13 -3.98 2.98
N ASN A 201 7.40 -4.99 3.42
CA ASN A 201 7.31 -6.19 2.61
C ASN A 201 6.07 -6.08 1.70
N PRO A 202 6.20 -5.81 0.39
CA PRO A 202 5.17 -6.27 -0.52
C PRO A 202 4.99 -7.77 -0.25
N ASP A 203 3.75 -8.25 -0.16
CA ASP A 203 3.50 -9.67 0.09
C ASP A 203 4.26 -10.55 -0.91
N ARG A 204 4.44 -10.04 -2.15
CA ARG A 204 5.48 -10.40 -3.13
C ARG A 204 5.47 -9.49 -4.38
N GLU A 205 6.53 -9.53 -5.18
CA GLU A 205 6.66 -8.84 -6.47
C GLU A 205 7.33 -9.72 -7.53
N GLY A 206 7.08 -9.48 -8.82
CA GLY A 206 7.64 -10.32 -9.88
C GLY A 206 7.16 -10.02 -11.29
N TRP A 207 7.85 -10.57 -12.30
CA TRP A 207 7.46 -10.44 -13.70
C TRP A 207 6.44 -11.51 -14.10
N LEU A 208 5.24 -11.09 -14.48
CA LEU A 208 4.21 -11.99 -15.03
C LEU A 208 3.78 -11.54 -16.42
N LEU A 209 3.23 -12.48 -17.19
CA LEU A 209 2.51 -12.19 -18.43
C LEU A 209 1.03 -12.04 -18.11
N LYS A 210 0.40 -10.96 -18.55
CA LYS A 210 -1.06 -10.80 -18.48
C LYS A 210 -1.70 -10.75 -19.84
N LEU A 211 -2.89 -11.33 -19.96
CA LEU A 211 -3.74 -11.13 -21.12
C LEU A 211 -4.37 -9.73 -21.04
N GLY A 212 -4.20 -8.93 -22.10
CA GLY A 212 -4.83 -7.63 -22.25
C GLY A 212 -5.86 -7.65 -23.38
N GLU A 213 -6.81 -6.71 -23.32
CA GLU A 213 -7.80 -6.49 -24.38
C GLU A 213 -7.54 -5.14 -25.06
N TRP A 214 -7.34 -5.15 -26.38
CA TRP A 214 -7.31 -3.95 -27.21
C TRP A 214 -8.64 -3.77 -27.94
N LYS A 215 -9.11 -2.52 -28.06
CA LYS A 215 -10.03 -2.14 -29.14
C LYS A 215 -9.19 -2.03 -30.42
N GLN A 216 -9.69 -2.60 -31.52
CA GLN A 216 -9.08 -2.41 -32.82
C GLN A 216 -9.54 -1.05 -33.35
N ASP A 217 -8.69 -0.02 -33.22
CA ASP A 217 -8.93 1.26 -33.89
C ASP A 217 -8.60 1.08 -35.38
N GLN A 218 -9.59 1.37 -36.22
CA GLN A 218 -9.52 1.19 -37.67
C GLN A 218 -8.91 2.45 -38.29
N ASP A 219 -7.59 2.62 -38.19
CA ASP A 219 -6.88 3.69 -38.89
C ASP A 219 -6.45 3.22 -40.29
N HIS A 220 -7.13 3.81 -41.29
CA HIS A 220 -6.69 4.11 -42.65
C HIS A 220 -5.89 3.03 -43.40
N MET A 221 -6.62 2.30 -44.24
CA MET A 221 -6.10 1.84 -45.54
C MET A 221 -5.67 3.07 -46.35
N ASP A 222 -4.41 3.11 -46.79
CA ASP A 222 -4.08 3.26 -48.22
C ASP A 222 -2.57 3.19 -48.48
N ASP A 223 -2.17 2.15 -49.22
CA ASP A 223 -1.33 2.19 -50.43
C ASP A 223 -1.38 0.75 -51.00
N THR A 224 -1.71 0.41 -52.25
CA THR A 224 -1.60 1.06 -53.55
C THR A 224 -2.72 0.52 -54.47
N GLY A 225 -3.38 1.35 -55.28
CA GLY A 225 -4.11 0.80 -56.44
C GLY A 225 -5.24 1.63 -57.05
N SER A 226 -4.86 2.60 -57.88
CA SER A 226 -5.58 2.97 -59.11
C SER A 226 -6.85 3.84 -59.06
N LYS A 227 -6.67 5.04 -59.65
CA LYS A 227 -7.56 5.80 -60.55
C LYS A 227 -8.51 6.86 -59.95
N GLY A 228 -8.21 8.10 -60.32
CA GLY A 228 -9.20 9.02 -60.92
C GLY A 228 -9.51 10.29 -60.11
N PRO A 229 -9.78 11.44 -60.76
CA PRO A 229 -9.23 12.72 -60.31
C PRO A 229 -10.19 13.62 -59.52
N ALA A 230 -9.56 14.47 -58.70
CA ALA A 230 -9.81 15.90 -58.44
C ALA A 230 -11.24 16.43 -58.26
N VAL A 231 -11.48 17.14 -57.15
CA VAL A 231 -11.89 18.56 -57.19
C VAL A 231 -11.27 19.31 -55.99
N LEU A 232 -10.55 20.37 -56.29
CA LEU A 232 -10.14 21.46 -55.40
C LEU A 232 -11.36 22.27 -54.93
N VAL A 233 -11.43 22.58 -53.64
CA VAL A 233 -11.86 23.93 -53.21
C VAL A 233 -10.90 24.41 -52.13
N LEU A 234 -10.09 25.40 -52.50
CA LEU A 234 -9.37 26.27 -51.60
C LEU A 234 -10.36 27.32 -51.08
N GLU A 235 -10.35 27.58 -49.78
CA GLU A 235 -10.48 28.94 -49.26
C GLU A 235 -9.79 29.03 -47.90
N GLY A 236 -8.79 29.91 -47.83
CA GLY A 236 -7.95 30.08 -46.66
C GLY A 236 -8.37 31.23 -45.76
N ARG A 237 -7.74 31.27 -44.59
CA ARG A 237 -7.23 32.49 -43.94
C ARG A 237 -6.29 32.10 -42.80
N SER A 238 -5.01 32.40 -42.97
CA SER A 238 -3.92 32.33 -41.97
C SER A 238 -3.88 33.65 -41.15
N PRO A 239 -2.86 33.97 -40.30
CA PRO A 239 -1.87 33.14 -39.57
C PRO A 239 -1.56 33.61 -38.11
N GLY A 240 -0.80 32.81 -37.36
CA GLY A 240 0.11 33.27 -36.28
C GLY A 240 0.18 32.31 -35.09
N ARG A 241 1.32 31.85 -34.56
CA ARG A 241 2.75 32.02 -34.85
C ARG A 241 3.45 30.71 -34.47
N TYR A 242 4.34 30.22 -35.32
CA TYR A 242 5.39 29.25 -34.98
C TYR A 242 6.69 30.02 -34.76
N VAL A 243 7.47 29.65 -33.75
CA VAL A 243 8.90 29.94 -33.67
C VAL A 243 9.64 28.61 -33.54
N HIS A 244 10.63 28.46 -34.42
CA HIS A 244 11.44 27.27 -34.67
C HIS A 244 12.54 27.02 -33.63
N LEU A 245 12.79 25.72 -33.48
CA LEU A 245 14.02 24.98 -33.17
C LEU A 245 15.39 25.60 -33.52
N PHE A 246 16.39 25.25 -32.70
CA PHE A 246 17.76 24.81 -33.07
C PHE A 246 18.08 23.64 -32.11
N SER A 247 18.31 22.36 -32.48
CA SER A 247 19.40 21.71 -33.25
C SER A 247 20.78 22.04 -32.65
N SER A 248 21.67 21.15 -32.15
CA SER A 248 22.21 19.83 -32.57
C SER A 248 23.37 19.47 -31.58
N PRO A 249 24.24 18.46 -31.78
CA PRO A 249 24.04 17.03 -32.08
C PRO A 249 24.87 16.07 -31.18
N CYS A 250 24.52 14.78 -31.28
CA CYS A 250 25.35 13.56 -31.10
C CYS A 250 26.82 13.68 -30.65
N ARG A 251 27.18 12.91 -29.61
CA ARG A 251 28.39 12.05 -29.62
C ARG A 251 28.14 10.72 -28.88
N ARG A 252 28.28 9.61 -29.62
CA ARG A 252 28.68 8.30 -29.06
C ARG A 252 30.19 8.31 -28.80
N PRO A 253 30.68 7.54 -27.83
CA PRO A 253 31.53 6.39 -28.14
C PRO A 253 31.09 5.16 -27.32
N ALA A 254 30.92 3.98 -27.90
CA ALA A 254 31.93 2.98 -28.30
C ALA A 254 31.81 1.77 -27.35
N ARG A 255 31.83 0.58 -27.95
CA ARG A 255 31.67 -0.72 -27.31
C ARG A 255 32.84 -1.00 -26.36
N GLY A 256 32.52 -1.46 -25.16
CA GLY A 256 33.44 -2.14 -24.25
C GLY A 256 32.60 -3.02 -23.34
N GLY A 257 32.80 -4.34 -23.41
CA GLY A 257 32.03 -5.31 -22.65
C GLY A 257 32.25 -5.15 -21.15
N VAL A 258 31.19 -5.35 -20.38
CA VAL A 258 31.27 -5.65 -18.95
C VAL A 258 30.19 -6.69 -18.65
N GLU A 259 30.64 -7.72 -17.96
CA GLU A 259 29.87 -8.84 -17.43
C GLU A 259 28.58 -8.42 -16.72
N VAL A 260 27.60 -9.31 -16.81
CA VAL A 260 26.40 -9.29 -15.99
C VAL A 260 26.80 -9.59 -14.55
N THR A 261 26.83 -8.56 -13.71
CA THR A 261 26.73 -8.72 -12.26
C THR A 261 25.50 -7.95 -11.80
N GLY A 262 24.55 -8.70 -11.22
CA GLY A 262 23.25 -8.21 -10.73
C GLY A 262 23.39 -6.96 -9.86
N ASN A 263 22.46 -6.03 -10.02
CA ASN A 263 22.60 -4.70 -9.46
C ASN A 263 21.26 -4.19 -8.93
N ALA A 264 20.88 -4.62 -7.74
CA ALA A 264 20.63 -3.85 -6.51
C ALA A 264 20.16 -2.37 -6.53
N LYS A 265 19.61 -1.90 -7.65
CA LYS A 265 18.85 -0.64 -7.75
C LYS A 265 17.35 -0.88 -7.52
N GLU A 266 16.90 -2.14 -7.59
CA GLU A 266 15.49 -2.57 -7.50
C GLU A 266 14.87 -2.25 -6.13
N ASP A 267 15.57 -2.52 -5.02
CA ASP A 267 15.02 -2.36 -3.65
C ASP A 267 14.69 -0.91 -3.26
N SER A 268 15.36 0.07 -3.87
CA SER A 268 15.18 1.49 -3.50
C SER A 268 13.93 2.15 -4.08
N VAL A 269 13.41 1.64 -5.20
CA VAL A 269 12.27 2.26 -5.91
C VAL A 269 10.95 1.83 -5.26
N VAL A 270 10.89 0.59 -4.77
CA VAL A 270 9.73 0.00 -4.08
C VAL A 270 9.39 0.76 -2.79
N LEU A 271 10.40 1.19 -2.04
CA LEU A 271 10.23 1.90 -0.76
C LEU A 271 9.55 3.25 -0.90
N TRP A 272 9.76 3.97 -2.01
CA TRP A 272 9.21 5.32 -2.19
C TRP A 272 7.92 5.36 -2.98
N ALA A 273 7.64 4.33 -3.79
CA ALA A 273 6.32 4.12 -4.37
C ALA A 273 5.25 4.01 -3.27
N GLY A 274 5.57 3.34 -2.15
CA GLY A 274 4.67 3.26 -0.99
C GLY A 274 4.24 4.61 -0.42
N VAL A 275 5.11 5.64 -0.39
CA VAL A 275 4.76 6.99 0.10
C VAL A 275 3.72 7.64 -0.81
N GLU A 276 3.88 7.47 -2.13
CA GLU A 276 2.93 7.94 -3.13
C GLU A 276 1.61 7.16 -3.00
N THR A 277 1.65 5.83 -2.79
CA THR A 277 0.48 4.97 -2.54
C THR A 277 -0.28 5.35 -1.27
N PHE A 278 0.40 5.65 -0.14
CA PHE A 278 -0.24 6.10 1.10
C PHE A 278 -0.81 7.52 0.98
N ARG A 279 -0.08 8.42 0.32
CA ARG A 279 -0.57 9.77 -0.04
C ARG A 279 -1.78 9.69 -0.96
N GLU A 280 -1.84 8.69 -1.83
CA GLU A 280 -2.99 8.37 -2.64
C GLU A 280 -4.12 7.77 -1.80
N MET A 281 -3.88 6.80 -0.90
CA MET A 281 -4.93 6.20 -0.04
C MET A 281 -5.69 7.25 0.78
N GLY A 282 -5.00 8.27 1.33
CA GLY A 282 -5.65 9.41 1.98
C GLY A 282 -6.54 10.23 1.03
N ARG A 283 -6.12 10.41 -0.23
CA ARG A 283 -6.94 11.04 -1.28
C ARG A 283 -8.11 10.15 -1.75
N TRP A 284 -7.92 8.83 -1.80
CA TRP A 284 -8.95 7.85 -2.17
C TRP A 284 -10.05 7.75 -1.09
N ARG A 285 -9.71 7.88 0.20
CA ARG A 285 -10.67 7.93 1.34
C ARG A 285 -11.71 9.04 1.16
N ASN A 286 -11.27 10.24 0.75
CA ASN A 286 -12.14 11.38 0.47
C ASN A 286 -12.89 11.28 -0.89
N THR A 287 -12.33 10.57 -1.87
CA THR A 287 -12.92 10.44 -3.21
C THR A 287 -14.01 9.37 -3.28
N LEU A 288 -13.83 8.24 -2.58
CA LEU A 288 -14.82 7.16 -2.50
C LEU A 288 -16.09 7.58 -1.74
N SER A 289 -15.97 8.45 -0.72
CA SER A 289 -17.12 9.04 -0.02
C SER A 289 -18.01 9.88 -0.95
N ARG A 290 -17.42 10.54 -1.97
CA ARG A 290 -18.14 11.41 -2.92
C ARG A 290 -18.74 10.69 -4.12
N TYR A 291 -18.38 9.44 -4.38
CA TYR A 291 -18.82 8.68 -5.58
C TYR A 291 -19.89 7.62 -5.30
N SER A 292 -20.44 7.56 -4.09
CA SER A 292 -21.51 6.61 -3.72
C SER A 292 -22.91 6.95 -4.29
N SER A 293 -23.02 7.88 -5.25
CA SER A 293 -24.31 8.28 -5.81
C SER A 293 -24.25 8.62 -7.31
N LYS A 294 -24.08 7.60 -8.16
CA LYS A 294 -24.52 7.66 -9.56
C LYS A 294 -25.20 6.36 -10.00
N PRO A 295 -26.29 6.43 -10.79
CA PRO A 295 -27.03 5.25 -11.22
C PRO A 295 -26.32 4.51 -12.36
N GLU A 296 -26.55 3.21 -12.36
CA GLU A 296 -25.99 2.17 -13.23
C GLU A 296 -26.47 2.36 -14.69
N GLN A 297 -25.55 2.61 -15.64
CA GLN A 297 -25.84 2.59 -17.08
C GLN A 297 -25.43 1.24 -17.69
N ARG A 298 -26.34 0.65 -18.47
CA ARG A 298 -26.18 -0.66 -19.12
C ARG A 298 -25.06 -0.63 -20.18
N PRO A 299 -24.29 -1.73 -20.35
CA PRO A 299 -23.22 -1.76 -21.34
C PRO A 299 -23.78 -1.97 -22.76
N SER A 300 -23.44 -1.06 -23.67
CA SER A 300 -23.62 -1.22 -25.11
C SER A 300 -22.58 -2.18 -25.69
N PHE A 301 -23.05 -3.17 -26.47
CA PHE A 301 -22.25 -4.19 -27.13
C PHE A 301 -21.31 -3.58 -28.20
N VAL A 302 -19.99 -3.83 -28.13
CA VAL A 302 -19.03 -3.45 -29.18
C VAL A 302 -18.16 -4.65 -29.55
N ARG A 303 -18.19 -5.05 -30.84
CA ARG A 303 -17.43 -6.17 -31.42
C ARG A 303 -15.94 -5.83 -31.59
N GLY A 304 -15.09 -6.86 -31.45
CA GLY A 304 -13.72 -6.91 -31.98
C GLY A 304 -12.62 -6.47 -31.00
N ARG A 305 -12.31 -7.30 -29.98
CA ARG A 305 -11.14 -7.08 -29.12
C ARG A 305 -10.08 -8.15 -29.36
N VAL A 306 -8.88 -7.75 -29.79
CA VAL A 306 -7.75 -8.67 -29.93
C VAL A 306 -7.11 -8.86 -28.56
N LYS A 307 -7.03 -10.12 -28.12
CA LYS A 307 -6.40 -10.50 -26.87
C LYS A 307 -4.89 -10.60 -27.07
N THR A 308 -4.11 -9.75 -26.40
CA THR A 308 -2.64 -9.76 -26.51
C THR A 308 -2.00 -9.97 -25.15
N TRP A 309 -0.97 -10.82 -25.09
CA TRP A 309 -0.17 -10.99 -23.88
C TRP A 309 0.82 -9.84 -23.71
N LYS A 310 0.94 -9.32 -22.49
CA LYS A 310 1.86 -8.24 -22.12
C LYS A 310 2.65 -8.64 -20.88
N ARG A 311 3.97 -8.49 -20.92
CA ARG A 311 4.85 -8.64 -19.75
C ARG A 311 4.73 -7.40 -18.87
N ARG A 312 4.47 -7.59 -17.58
CA ARG A 312 4.30 -6.51 -16.61
C ARG A 312 4.98 -6.90 -15.30
N TRP A 313 5.53 -5.91 -14.61
CA TRP A 313 6.02 -6.08 -13.26
C TRP A 313 4.84 -5.96 -12.31
N PHE A 314 4.60 -6.98 -11.50
CA PHE A 314 3.48 -7.03 -10.57
C PHE A 314 3.97 -6.82 -9.14
N ILE A 315 3.20 -6.07 -8.37
CA ILE A 315 3.41 -5.88 -6.93
C ILE A 315 2.11 -6.22 -6.23
N LEU A 316 2.17 -7.14 -5.26
CA LEU A 316 1.07 -7.47 -4.36
C LEU A 316 1.26 -6.71 -3.05
N THR A 317 0.31 -5.84 -2.73
CA THR A 317 0.29 -5.18 -1.42
C THR A 317 -1.12 -4.67 -1.13
N ASP A 318 -1.49 -4.58 0.14
CA ASP A 318 -2.77 -4.03 0.59
C ASP A 318 -4.01 -4.64 -0.09
N ASN A 319 -4.00 -5.95 -0.32
CA ASN A 319 -5.09 -6.69 -1.01
C ASN A 319 -5.40 -6.12 -2.42
N CYS A 320 -4.42 -5.48 -3.05
CA CYS A 320 -4.48 -4.97 -4.40
C CYS A 320 -3.31 -5.53 -5.21
N LEU A 321 -3.58 -5.77 -6.49
CA LEU A 321 -2.57 -6.15 -7.45
C LEU A 321 -2.27 -4.98 -8.38
N TYR A 322 -1.06 -4.46 -8.25
CA TYR A 322 -0.52 -3.39 -9.08
C TYR A 322 0.29 -4.00 -10.21
N TYR A 323 0.25 -3.40 -11.39
CA TYR A 323 1.12 -3.81 -12.49
C TYR A 323 1.70 -2.62 -13.24
N PHE A 324 2.97 -2.71 -13.57
CA PHE A 324 3.79 -1.64 -14.16
C PHE A 324 4.33 -2.08 -15.52
N GLU A 325 4.64 -1.13 -16.41
CA GLU A 325 5.27 -1.46 -17.68
C GLU A 325 6.76 -1.77 -17.48
N TYR A 326 7.41 -0.99 -16.61
CA TYR A 326 8.80 -1.16 -16.18
C TYR A 326 8.90 -1.14 -14.65
N THR A 327 9.93 -1.79 -14.10
CA THR A 327 10.22 -1.78 -12.65
C THR A 327 10.57 -0.39 -12.12
N THR A 328 10.95 0.53 -13.01
CA THR A 328 11.31 1.92 -12.69
C THR A 328 10.11 2.89 -12.74
N ASP A 329 8.94 2.41 -13.15
CA ASP A 329 7.75 3.25 -13.26
C ASP A 329 7.27 3.68 -11.87
N LYS A 330 6.98 4.97 -11.70
CA LYS A 330 6.45 5.51 -10.45
C LYS A 330 4.94 5.32 -10.31
N GLU A 331 4.23 5.29 -11.44
CA GLU A 331 2.78 5.13 -11.48
C GLU A 331 2.42 3.78 -12.07
N PRO A 332 1.46 3.05 -11.47
CA PRO A 332 1.04 1.75 -11.99
C PRO A 332 0.34 1.92 -13.34
N ARG A 333 0.58 0.98 -14.25
CA ARG A 333 -0.21 0.88 -15.48
C ARG A 333 -1.65 0.44 -15.18
N GLY A 334 -1.87 -0.27 -14.08
CA GLY A 334 -3.20 -0.49 -13.55
C GLY A 334 -3.22 -1.16 -12.20
N ILE A 335 -4.40 -1.12 -11.59
CA ILE A 335 -4.65 -1.55 -10.21
C ILE A 335 -5.87 -2.45 -10.22
N ILE A 336 -5.73 -3.63 -9.61
CA ILE A 336 -6.78 -4.64 -9.49
C ILE A 336 -7.02 -4.90 -8.00
N PRO A 337 -8.06 -4.29 -7.40
CA PRO A 337 -8.54 -4.67 -6.08
C PRO A 337 -8.89 -6.17 -6.06
N LEU A 338 -8.37 -6.90 -5.08
CA LEU A 338 -8.59 -8.35 -4.96
C LEU A 338 -9.82 -8.69 -4.10
N GLU A 339 -10.58 -7.69 -3.68
CA GLU A 339 -11.85 -7.87 -2.97
C GLU A 339 -12.86 -8.64 -3.84
N ASN A 340 -13.48 -9.67 -3.26
CA ASN A 340 -14.50 -10.49 -3.92
C ASN A 340 -14.02 -11.24 -5.18
N LEU A 341 -12.70 -11.34 -5.40
CA LEU A 341 -12.11 -12.16 -6.46
C LEU A 341 -11.68 -13.53 -5.94
N SER A 342 -11.78 -14.53 -6.80
CA SER A 342 -11.29 -15.89 -6.63
C SER A 342 -10.30 -16.25 -7.74
N ILE A 343 -9.48 -17.26 -7.49
CA ILE A 343 -8.50 -17.77 -8.45
C ILE A 343 -8.88 -19.16 -8.97
N ARG A 344 -8.60 -19.41 -10.25
CA ARG A 344 -8.65 -20.74 -10.85
C ARG A 344 -7.49 -20.94 -11.81
N GLU A 345 -6.97 -22.15 -11.86
CA GLU A 345 -6.04 -22.55 -12.92
C GLU A 345 -6.78 -22.70 -14.23
N VAL A 346 -6.10 -22.35 -15.32
CA VAL A 346 -6.62 -22.50 -16.68
C VAL A 346 -5.52 -23.00 -17.61
N GLU A 347 -5.90 -23.78 -18.61
CA GLU A 347 -5.00 -24.13 -19.70
C GLU A 347 -5.05 -23.03 -20.78
N ASP A 348 -3.87 -22.66 -21.29
CA ASP A 348 -3.69 -21.71 -22.39
C ASP A 348 -2.45 -22.10 -23.21
N LYS A 349 -2.19 -21.40 -24.32
CA LYS A 349 -0.94 -21.50 -25.08
C LYS A 349 0.27 -21.02 -24.27
N LYS A 350 0.05 -20.22 -23.22
CA LYS A 350 1.09 -19.82 -22.27
C LYS A 350 1.15 -20.80 -21.10
N PRO A 351 2.35 -21.15 -20.62
CA PRO A 351 2.48 -22.06 -19.48
C PRO A 351 1.94 -21.40 -18.21
N ASN A 352 1.63 -22.23 -17.21
CA ASN A 352 1.40 -21.78 -15.83
C ASN A 352 0.34 -20.69 -15.69
N CYS A 353 -0.80 -20.86 -16.38
CA CYS A 353 -1.85 -19.86 -16.41
C CYS A 353 -2.85 -20.00 -15.26
N PHE A 354 -3.30 -18.85 -14.74
CA PHE A 354 -4.40 -18.73 -13.80
C PHE A 354 -5.27 -17.52 -14.11
N GLU A 355 -6.49 -17.50 -13.56
CA GLU A 355 -7.44 -16.40 -13.71
C GLU A 355 -7.92 -15.87 -12.37
N LEU A 356 -7.94 -14.54 -12.24
CA LEU A 356 -8.72 -13.82 -11.24
C LEU A 356 -10.13 -13.59 -11.78
N PHE A 357 -11.16 -13.99 -11.04
CA PHE A 357 -12.57 -13.88 -11.46
C PHE A 357 -13.52 -13.70 -10.27
N ILE A 358 -14.72 -13.19 -10.51
CA ILE A 358 -15.77 -13.08 -9.48
C ILE A 358 -16.50 -14.44 -9.36
N PRO A 359 -16.43 -15.13 -8.20
CA PRO A 359 -17.21 -16.35 -7.99
C PRO A 359 -18.70 -15.97 -8.00
N ASP A 360 -19.51 -16.73 -8.73
CA ASP A 360 -20.97 -16.56 -8.84
C ASP A 360 -21.49 -15.45 -9.79
N ASN A 361 -20.62 -14.66 -10.45
CA ASN A 361 -21.04 -13.72 -11.50
C ASN A 361 -20.02 -13.57 -12.65
N LYS A 362 -20.14 -14.43 -13.68
CA LYS A 362 -19.14 -14.56 -14.76
C LYS A 362 -19.12 -13.39 -15.76
N ASP A 363 -20.22 -12.64 -15.85
CA ASP A 363 -20.38 -11.56 -16.82
C ASP A 363 -20.11 -10.18 -16.20
N GLN A 364 -19.94 -10.13 -14.87
CA GLN A 364 -19.62 -8.90 -14.17
C GLN A 364 -18.18 -8.48 -14.44
N VAL A 365 -18.01 -7.20 -14.77
CA VAL A 365 -16.69 -6.58 -14.94
C VAL A 365 -16.04 -6.42 -13.56
N ILE A 366 -14.80 -6.86 -13.45
CA ILE A 366 -13.97 -6.67 -12.27
C ILE A 366 -13.64 -5.18 -12.16
N LYS A 367 -14.04 -4.58 -11.04
CA LYS A 367 -13.69 -3.21 -10.70
C LYS A 367 -12.17 -3.09 -10.64
N ALA A 368 -11.59 -2.34 -11.57
CA ALA A 368 -10.16 -2.12 -11.70
C ALA A 368 -9.94 -0.84 -12.49
N CYS A 369 -8.75 -0.26 -12.43
CA CYS A 369 -8.38 0.87 -13.27
C CYS A 369 -7.11 0.59 -14.06
N LYS A 370 -6.93 1.30 -15.18
CA LYS A 370 -5.70 1.29 -15.96
C LYS A 370 -5.43 2.66 -16.57
N THR A 371 -4.17 2.91 -16.88
CA THR A 371 -3.74 4.14 -17.57
C THR A 371 -3.61 3.89 -19.07
N GLU A 372 -4.26 4.71 -19.90
CA GLU A 372 -4.12 4.68 -21.36
C GLU A 372 -2.83 5.39 -21.80
N ALA A 373 -2.49 5.28 -23.09
CA ALA A 373 -1.23 5.82 -23.61
C ALA A 373 -1.12 7.34 -23.50
N ASP A 374 -2.25 8.04 -23.39
CA ASP A 374 -2.33 9.49 -23.19
C ASP A 374 -2.33 9.91 -21.71
N GLY A 375 -2.11 8.96 -20.78
CA GLY A 375 -2.07 9.21 -19.34
C GLY A 375 -3.44 9.25 -18.66
N ARG A 376 -4.55 9.07 -19.38
CA ARG A 376 -5.88 9.02 -18.75
C ARG A 376 -6.09 7.72 -17.99
N VAL A 377 -6.61 7.84 -16.78
CA VAL A 377 -7.05 6.68 -15.98
C VAL A 377 -8.49 6.31 -16.39
N VAL A 378 -8.69 5.06 -16.77
CA VAL A 378 -9.98 4.51 -17.20
C VAL A 378 -10.30 3.23 -16.44
N GLU A 379 -11.59 2.89 -16.36
CA GLU A 379 -12.03 1.62 -15.78
C GLU A 379 -11.57 0.43 -16.64
N GLY A 380 -11.12 -0.62 -15.97
CA GLY A 380 -10.78 -1.89 -16.61
C GLY A 380 -12.05 -2.58 -17.14
N ASN A 381 -11.95 -3.20 -18.32
CA ASN A 381 -13.10 -3.85 -18.96
C ASN A 381 -13.07 -5.38 -18.86
N HIS A 382 -12.36 -5.92 -17.88
CA HIS A 382 -12.08 -7.36 -17.76
C HIS A 382 -13.15 -8.04 -16.89
N THR A 383 -13.80 -9.09 -17.39
CA THR A 383 -14.61 -10.00 -16.56
C THR A 383 -13.74 -11.05 -15.83
N PHE A 384 -12.50 -11.23 -16.30
CA PHE A 384 -11.45 -12.00 -15.65
C PHE A 384 -10.07 -11.45 -16.02
N TYR A 385 -9.09 -11.62 -15.14
CA TYR A 385 -7.68 -11.37 -15.45
C TYR A 385 -6.94 -12.69 -15.60
N ARG A 386 -6.57 -13.05 -16.84
CA ARG A 386 -5.71 -14.20 -17.12
C ARG A 386 -4.24 -13.81 -17.04
N ILE A 387 -3.48 -14.55 -16.25
CA ILE A 387 -2.08 -14.30 -15.93
C ILE A 387 -1.29 -15.60 -16.13
N SER A 388 -0.04 -15.49 -16.55
CA SER A 388 0.88 -16.60 -16.80
C SER A 388 2.21 -16.32 -16.10
N ALA A 389 2.64 -17.28 -15.28
CA ALA A 389 3.94 -17.24 -14.61
C ALA A 389 5.05 -17.87 -15.48
N PRO A 390 6.31 -17.45 -15.32
CA PRO A 390 7.43 -17.96 -16.12
C PRO A 390 7.78 -19.43 -15.82
N THR A 391 7.74 -19.85 -14.54
CA THR A 391 7.99 -21.23 -14.13
C THR A 391 6.83 -21.82 -13.33
N THR A 392 6.82 -23.14 -13.15
CA THR A 392 5.83 -23.83 -12.33
C THR A 392 6.08 -23.52 -10.86
N GLU A 393 7.34 -23.36 -10.46
CA GLU A 393 7.74 -22.93 -9.13
C GLU A 393 7.31 -21.47 -8.88
N GLU A 394 7.47 -20.55 -9.82
CA GLU A 394 6.93 -19.18 -9.72
C GLU A 394 5.40 -19.11 -9.88
N LYS A 395 4.71 -20.24 -10.08
CA LYS A 395 3.24 -20.38 -10.07
C LYS A 395 2.76 -21.07 -8.79
N ASP A 396 3.51 -22.07 -8.30
CA ASP A 396 3.16 -22.97 -7.19
C ASP A 396 3.85 -22.55 -5.87
N GLU A 397 5.11 -22.09 -5.90
CA GLU A 397 5.76 -21.30 -4.84
C GLU A 397 5.31 -19.83 -4.86
N ASP A 398 4.48 -19.44 -5.85
CA ASP A 398 3.80 -18.15 -5.88
C ASP A 398 2.77 -18.07 -4.74
N PRO A 399 2.97 -17.24 -3.71
CA PRO A 399 1.98 -17.06 -2.66
C PRO A 399 0.79 -16.27 -3.21
N PHE A 400 0.92 -15.73 -4.42
CA PHE A 400 -0.16 -15.18 -5.21
C PHE A 400 -1.21 -16.27 -5.42
N TYR A 401 -0.77 -17.49 -5.76
CA TYR A 401 -1.63 -18.65 -5.86
C TYR A 401 -2.04 -19.18 -4.49
N GLU A 402 -1.14 -19.34 -3.50
CA GLU A 402 -1.51 -19.87 -2.18
C GLU A 402 -2.45 -18.96 -1.36
N MET A 403 -2.24 -17.63 -1.36
CA MET A 403 -3.12 -16.69 -0.64
C MET A 403 -4.50 -16.60 -1.31
N LEU A 404 -4.55 -16.62 -2.65
CA LEU A 404 -5.81 -16.65 -3.39
C LEU A 404 -6.50 -18.03 -3.34
N ALA A 405 -5.73 -19.13 -3.25
CA ALA A 405 -6.25 -20.49 -3.04
C ALA A 405 -6.68 -20.75 -1.58
N ALA A 406 -6.06 -20.10 -0.59
CA ALA A 406 -6.48 -20.13 0.81
C ALA A 406 -7.88 -19.52 0.99
N ARG A 407 -8.23 -18.49 0.19
CA ARG A 407 -9.62 -17.99 0.08
C ARG A 407 -10.59 -19.03 -0.50
N LYS A 408 -10.15 -19.87 -1.44
CA LYS A 408 -10.94 -20.99 -1.99
C LYS A 408 -11.37 -21.97 -0.89
N LYS A 409 -10.48 -22.26 0.07
CA LYS A 409 -10.78 -23.10 1.25
C LYS A 409 -11.79 -22.43 2.19
N LYS A 410 -11.65 -21.14 2.52
CA LYS A 410 -12.62 -20.39 3.38
C LYS A 410 -14.02 -20.30 2.75
N VAL A 411 -14.13 -20.01 1.45
CA VAL A 411 -15.43 -19.91 0.75
C VAL A 411 -16.11 -21.28 0.63
N SER A 412 -15.34 -22.36 0.40
CA SER A 412 -15.90 -23.72 0.38
C SER A 412 -16.38 -24.22 1.76
N SER A 413 -15.76 -23.73 2.84
CA SER A 413 -16.16 -24.02 4.23
C SER A 413 -17.45 -23.28 4.62
N MET A 414 -17.66 -22.05 4.12
CA MET A 414 -18.86 -21.25 4.39
C MET A 414 -20.10 -21.73 3.60
N LYS A 415 -19.92 -22.45 2.49
CA LYS A 415 -21.04 -23.05 1.71
C LYS A 415 -21.50 -24.42 2.25
N ARG A 416 -20.94 -24.92 3.36
CA ARG A 416 -21.25 -26.25 3.94
C ARG A 416 -21.90 -26.22 5.33
N HIS A 417 -22.35 -25.07 5.83
CA HIS A 417 -23.13 -24.97 7.07
C HIS A 417 -24.46 -24.27 6.81
#